data_AF-A0A966NDU0-F1
#
_entry.id   AF-A0A966NDU0-F1
#
_cell.length_a   1.000
_cell.length_b   1.000
_cell.length_c   1.000
_cell.angle_alpha   90.00
_cell.angle_beta   90.00
_cell.angle_gamma   90.00
#
_symmetry.space_group_name_H-M   'P 1'
#
loop_
_entity.id
_entity.type
_entity.pdbx_description
1 polymer ?
#
loop_
_entity_poly.entity_id
_entity_poly.type
_entity_poly.pdbx_seq_one_letter_code
_entity_poly.pdbx_strand_id
1 'polypeptide(L)' 'APLWGKYVFQMNTTAVIDADYLTLIIAGLLVGFGARYGSGCTSGHGICGLSRLSPRSLLATLTFMGCGFLVVYLVRHWI' A
#
# COMPACT_ATOMS: atom_id res chain seq x y z
N ALA A 1 9.29 -10.58 -15.95
CA ALA A 1 9.29 -9.15 -16.29
C ALA A 1 9.97 -8.96 -17.65
N PRO A 2 9.42 -8.15 -18.56
CA PRO A 2 10.10 -7.84 -19.82
C PRO A 2 11.48 -7.22 -19.55
N LEU A 3 12.49 -7.59 -20.35
CA LEU A 3 13.88 -7.16 -20.14
C LEU A 3 14.03 -5.63 -20.07
N TRP A 4 13.19 -4.89 -20.80
CA TRP A 4 13.11 -3.42 -20.73
C TRP A 4 12.87 -2.88 -19.31
N GLY A 5 12.10 -3.59 -18.46
CA GLY A 5 11.85 -3.14 -17.08
C GLY A 5 13.09 -3.14 -16.18
N LYS A 6 14.04 -4.05 -16.42
CA LYS A 6 15.31 -4.09 -15.68
C LYS A 6 16.25 -2.94 -16.05
N TYR A 7 16.28 -2.56 -17.33
CA TYR A 7 17.21 -1.55 -17.83
C TYR A 7 16.67 -0.12 -17.74
N VAL A 8 15.36 0.08 -17.83
CA VAL A 8 14.73 1.42 -17.76
C VAL A 8 14.34 1.81 -16.34
N PHE A 9 13.85 0.86 -15.53
CA PHE A 9 13.35 1.14 -14.17
C PHE A 9 14.27 0.61 -13.05
N GLN A 10 15.45 0.09 -13.40
CA GLN A 10 16.42 -0.47 -12.46
C GLN A 10 15.77 -1.42 -11.43
N MET A 11 14.73 -2.16 -11.83
CA MET A 11 13.99 -3.08 -10.97
C MET A 11 14.83 -4.34 -10.71
N ASN A 12 15.84 -4.23 -9.87
CA ASN A 12 16.52 -5.38 -9.29
C ASN A 12 15.75 -5.79 -8.02
N THR A 13 14.65 -6.52 -8.20
CA THR A 13 13.75 -6.94 -7.11
C THR A 13 14.33 -8.11 -6.31
N THR A 14 15.46 -7.90 -5.66
CA THR A 14 15.84 -8.73 -4.51
C THR A 14 15.10 -8.15 -3.30
N ALA A 15 13.87 -8.63 -3.07
CA ALA A 15 13.08 -8.22 -1.91
C ALA A 15 13.75 -8.79 -0.65
N VAL A 16 14.55 -7.96 0.02
CA VAL A 16 15.09 -8.26 1.35
C VAL A 16 13.98 -7.88 2.33
N ILE A 17 13.50 -8.86 3.10
CA ILE A 17 12.41 -8.68 4.05
C ILE A 17 13.00 -8.82 5.44
N ASP A 18 13.31 -7.69 6.08
CA ASP A 18 13.84 -7.64 7.46
C ASP A 18 12.74 -7.73 8.53
N ALA A 19 11.58 -8.32 8.20
CA ALA A 19 10.42 -8.41 9.08
C ALA A 19 10.17 -9.84 9.56
N ASP A 20 9.80 -9.98 10.84
CA ASP A 20 9.42 -11.27 11.42
C ASP A 20 8.17 -11.85 10.75
N TYR A 21 8.15 -13.18 10.57
CA TYR A 21 7.04 -13.89 9.92
C TYR A 21 5.69 -13.63 10.59
N LEU A 22 5.66 -13.53 11.93
CA LEU A 22 4.44 -13.23 12.66
C LEU A 22 3.91 -11.83 12.32
N THR A 23 4.83 -10.86 12.21
CA THR A 23 4.49 -9.49 11.85
C THR A 23 3.92 -9.42 10.43
N LEU A 24 4.50 -10.16 9.49
CA LEU A 24 4.00 -10.23 8.11
C LEU A 24 2.60 -10.84 8.03
N ILE A 25 2.34 -11.91 8.77
CA ILE A 25 1.01 -12.55 8.82
C ILE A 25 -0.02 -11.59 9.38
N ILE A 26 0.27 -10.96 10.52
CA ILE A 26 -0.66 -10.03 11.17
C ILE A 26 -0.90 -8.81 10.28
N ALA A 27 0.15 -8.21 9.72
CA ALA A 27 0.05 -7.05 8.83
C ALA A 27 -0.77 -7.38 7.57
N GLY A 28 -0.53 -8.54 6.95
CA GLY A 28 -1.27 -9.00 5.78
C GLY A 28 -2.76 -9.19 6.07
N LEU A 29 -3.11 -9.80 7.21
CA LEU A 29 -4.49 -9.98 7.63
C LEU A 29 -5.19 -8.64 7.91
N LEU A 30 -4.52 -7.72 8.64
CA LEU A 30 -5.06 -6.40 8.93
C LEU A 30 -5.34 -5.59 7.66
N VAL A 31 -4.37 -5.58 6.73
CA VAL A 31 -4.50 -4.87 5.44
C VAL A 31 -5.61 -5.51 4.59
N GLY A 32 -5.65 -6.83 4.49
CA GLY A 32 -6.66 -7.55 3.74
C GLY A 32 -8.08 -7.30 4.27
N PHE A 33 -8.24 -7.37 5.58
CA PHE A 33 -9.51 -7.04 6.25
C PHE A 33 -9.92 -5.57 6.00
N GLY A 34 -8.98 -4.64 6.16
CA GLY A 34 -9.21 -3.22 5.92
C GLY A 34 -9.63 -2.90 4.48
N ALA A 35 -9.00 -3.54 3.48
CA ALA A 35 -9.39 -3.40 2.07
C ALA A 35 -10.81 -3.93 1.82
N ARG A 36 -11.20 -5.03 2.50
CA ARG A 36 -12.57 -5.55 2.38
C ARG A 36 -13.59 -4.64 3.01
N TYR A 37 -13.29 -4.09 4.19
CA TYR A 37 -14.16 -3.12 4.87
C TYR A 37 -14.31 -1.83 4.07
N GLY A 38 -13.24 -1.37 3.42
CA GLY A 38 -13.24 -0.23 2.50
C GLY A 38 -13.90 -0.48 1.14
N SER A 39 -14.54 -1.64 0.94
CA SER A 39 -15.16 -2.05 -0.34
C SER A 39 -14.24 -2.01 -1.56
N GLY A 40 -12.92 -2.08 -1.35
CA GLY A 40 -11.93 -2.06 -2.42
C GLY A 40 -10.51 -1.86 -1.90
N CYS A 41 -9.53 -1.99 -2.80
CA CYS A 41 -8.12 -1.79 -2.47
C CYS A 41 -7.69 -0.33 -2.69
N THR A 42 -6.51 0.00 -2.17
CA THR A 42 -5.83 1.30 -2.36
C THR A 42 -5.62 1.63 -3.82
N SER A 43 -5.14 0.66 -4.62
CA SER A 43 -4.94 0.81 -6.06
C SER A 43 -6.26 1.03 -6.83
N GLY A 44 -7.32 0.31 -6.46
CA GLY A 44 -8.63 0.42 -7.12
C GLY A 44 -9.29 1.79 -6.90
N HIS A 45 -9.23 2.30 -5.66
CA HIS A 45 -9.68 3.66 -5.36
C HIS A 45 -8.75 4.71 -5.99
N GLY A 46 -7.44 4.50 -5.95
CA GLY A 46 -6.47 5.44 -6.48
C GLY A 46 -6.48 5.59 -8.01
N ILE A 47 -6.47 4.49 -8.76
CA ILE A 47 -6.33 4.54 -10.23
C ILE A 47 -7.71 4.68 -10.88
N CYS A 48 -8.59 3.70 -10.67
CA CYS A 48 -9.90 3.66 -11.33
C CYS A 48 -10.89 4.65 -10.70
N GLY A 49 -10.90 4.76 -9.37
CA GLY A 49 -11.85 5.60 -8.64
C GLY A 49 -11.56 7.09 -8.70
N LEU A 50 -10.28 7.48 -8.67
CA LEU A 50 -9.83 8.86 -8.82
C LEU A 50 -9.95 9.34 -10.27
N SER A 51 -9.70 8.47 -11.26
CA SER A 51 -9.90 8.79 -12.68
C SER A 51 -11.36 9.12 -13.02
N ARG A 52 -12.33 8.64 -12.23
CA ARG A 52 -13.76 8.98 -12.35
C ARG A 52 -14.14 10.25 -11.58
N LEU A 53 -13.18 10.98 -11.01
CA LEU A 53 -13.39 12.18 -10.18
C LEU A 53 -14.41 11.97 -9.05
N SER A 54 -14.42 10.77 -8.45
CA SER A 54 -15.36 10.47 -7.36
C SER A 54 -14.82 10.95 -6.01
N PRO A 55 -15.52 11.83 -5.27
CA PRO A 55 -15.04 12.38 -4.00
C PRO A 55 -14.92 11.32 -2.91
N ARG A 56 -15.76 10.28 -2.95
CA ARG A 56 -15.65 9.12 -2.05
C ARG A 56 -14.32 8.39 -2.22
N SER A 57 -13.84 8.26 -3.45
CA SER A 57 -12.60 7.53 -3.73
C SER A 57 -11.37 8.35 -3.40
N LEU A 58 -11.44 9.67 -3.57
CA LEU A 58 -10.42 10.61 -3.12
C LEU A 58 -10.25 10.53 -1.59
N LEU A 59 -11.35 10.56 -0.83
CA LEU A 59 -11.29 10.41 0.62
C LEU A 59 -10.70 9.05 1.02
N ALA A 60 -11.19 7.95 0.45
CA ALA A 60 -10.66 6.60 0.75
C ALA A 60 -9.15 6.50 0.49
N THR A 61 -8.66 7.08 -0.61
CA THR A 61 -7.24 7.08 -0.96
C THR A 61 -6.41 7.90 0.03
N LEU A 62 -6.91 9.08 0.42
CA LEU A 62 -6.26 9.92 1.44
C LEU A 62 -6.21 9.22 2.80
N THR A 63 -7.27 8.54 3.22
CA THR A 63 -7.28 7.82 4.51
C THR A 63 -6.28 6.68 4.51
N PHE A 64 -6.25 5.87 3.44
CA PHE A 64 -5.29 4.76 3.36
C PHE A 64 -3.84 5.24 3.34
N MET A 65 -3.52 6.23 2.51
CA MET A 65 -2.15 6.77 2.45
C MET A 65 -1.78 7.50 3.74
N GLY A 66 -2.71 8.28 4.30
CA GLY A 66 -2.52 8.98 5.57
C GLY A 66 -2.22 8.04 6.73
N CYS A 67 -2.99 6.95 6.87
CA CYS A 67 -2.69 5.91 7.87
C CYS A 67 -1.32 5.27 7.65
N GLY A 68 -0.95 4.97 6.40
CA GLY A 68 0.38 4.41 6.09
C GLY A 68 1.51 5.35 6.50
N PHE A 69 1.43 6.63 6.14
CA PHE A 69 2.41 7.63 6.54
C PHE A 69 2.48 7.80 8.06
N LEU A 70 1.33 7.85 8.72
CA LEU A 70 1.26 7.97 10.17
C LEU A 70 1.94 6.78 10.86
N VAL A 71 1.63 5.55 10.44
CA VAL A 71 2.22 4.34 11.03
C VAL A 71 3.74 4.33 10.81
N VAL A 72 4.22 4.65 9.61
CA VAL A 72 5.68 4.73 9.36
C VAL A 72 6.33 5.82 10.19
N TYR A 73 5.69 6.99 10.31
CA TYR A 73 6.21 8.08 11.13
C TYR A 73 6.34 7.66 12.60
N LEU A 74 5.30 7.05 13.16
CA LEU A 74 5.32 6.53 14.54
C LEU A 74 6.39 5.45 14.71
N VAL A 75 6.41 4.43 13.86
CA VAL A 75 7.37 3.32 13.97
C VAL A 75 8.81 3.77 13.76
N ARG A 76 9.07 4.80 12.95
CA ARG A 76 10.44 5.24 12.63
C ARG A 76 10.98 6.33 13.55
N HIS A 77 10.11 7.12 14.17
CA HIS A 77 10.53 8.27 14.99
C HIS A 77 10.17 8.12 16.48
N TRP A 78 9.21 7.27 16.84
CA TRP A 78 8.73 7.12 18.21
C TRP A 78 9.06 5.76 18.84
N ILE A 79 9.20 4.71 18.01
CA ILE A 79 9.75 3.39 18.38
C ILE A 79 11.21 3.33 17.96
#